data_AF-A0A2E3MNL7-F1
#
_entry.id   AF-A0A2E3MNL7-F1
#
_cell.length_a   1.000
_cell.length_b   1.000
_cell.length_c   1.000
_cell.angle_alpha   90.00
_cell.angle_beta   90.00
_cell.angle_gamma   90.00
#
_symmetry.space_group_name_H-M   'P 1'
#
loop_
_entity.id
_entity.type
_entity.pdbx_description
1 polymer ?
#
loop_
_entity_poly.entity_id
_entity_poly.type
_entity_poly.pdbx_seq_one_letter_code
_entity_poly.pdbx_strand_id
1 'polypeptide(L)' 'MKFVEMTGRSLLLIVSDDEMSAAELVTAGVADETVVRVNQHGDIEIRRSEGWDIIGGLLGNYEERIHRQTGCKWA' A
#
# COMPACT_ATOMS: atom_id res chain seq x y z
N MET A 1 2.41 14.80 5.94
CA MET A 1 2.74 13.44 6.42
C MET A 1 3.68 12.81 5.43
N LYS A 2 4.57 11.94 5.89
CA LYS A 2 5.45 11.19 4.99
C LYS A 2 4.76 9.95 4.48
N PHE A 3 5.05 9.57 3.24
CA PHE A 3 4.51 8.36 2.63
C PHE A 3 5.58 7.68 1.76
N VAL A 4 5.32 6.42 1.44
CA VAL A 4 6.02 5.69 0.40
C VAL A 4 5.04 5.44 -0.72
N GLU A 5 5.30 6.03 -1.88
CA GLU A 5 4.53 5.78 -3.10
C GLU A 5 5.09 4.53 -3.81
N MET A 6 4.20 3.68 -4.29
CA MET A 6 4.53 2.45 -5.01
C MET A 6 3.39 2.04 -5.96
N THR A 7 3.58 0.92 -6.65
CA THR A 7 2.55 0.34 -7.51
C THR A 7 1.69 -0.66 -6.74
N GLY A 8 0.46 -0.91 -7.20
CA GLY A 8 -0.39 -1.97 -6.65
C GLY A 8 0.29 -3.35 -6.69
N ARG A 9 1.10 -3.62 -7.72
CA ARG A 9 1.95 -4.82 -7.77
C ARG A 9 2.91 -4.90 -6.59
N SER A 10 3.60 -3.80 -6.27
CA SER A 10 4.52 -3.76 -5.14
C SER A 10 3.78 -3.95 -3.82
N LEU A 11 2.60 -3.34 -3.68
CA LEU A 11 1.75 -3.49 -2.50
C LEU A 11 1.32 -4.96 -2.29
N LEU A 12 0.93 -5.67 -3.34
CA LEU A 12 0.60 -7.10 -3.29
C LEU A 12 1.76 -7.98 -2.79
N LEU A 13 3.02 -7.56 -2.98
CA LEU A 13 4.19 -8.27 -2.45
C LEU A 13 4.52 -7.95 -0.99
N ILE A 14 3.91 -6.89 -0.44
CA ILE A 14 4.13 -6.39 0.92
C ILE A 14 3.01 -6.83 1.85
N VAL A 15 1.79 -6.90 1.34
CA VAL A 15 0.61 -7.30 2.10
C VAL A 15 0.69 -8.80 2.41
N SER A 16 0.52 -9.16 3.68
CA SER A 16 0.42 -10.55 4.11
C SER A 16 -1.03 -11.04 3.98
N ASP A 17 -1.24 -12.35 3.78
CA ASP A 17 -2.59 -12.96 3.73
C ASP A 17 -3.46 -12.66 4.96
N ASP A 18 -2.86 -12.35 6.12
CA ASP A 18 -3.57 -12.03 7.37
C ASP A 18 -4.07 -10.56 7.45
N GLU A 19 -3.70 -9.68 6.52
CA GLU A 19 -3.99 -8.24 6.61
C GLU A 19 -5.02 -7.78 5.57
N MET A 20 -4.79 -8.14 4.32
CA MET A 20 -5.70 -7.96 3.20
C MET A 20 -5.36 -9.02 2.15
N SER A 21 -6.33 -9.78 1.72
CA SER A 21 -6.11 -10.69 0.59
C SER A 21 -5.92 -9.89 -0.71
N ALA A 22 -5.19 -10.46 -1.67
CA ALA A 22 -5.10 -9.89 -3.02
C ALA A 22 -6.48 -9.63 -3.65
N ALA A 23 -7.47 -10.47 -3.32
CA ALA A 23 -8.85 -10.32 -3.78
C ALA A 23 -9.53 -9.07 -3.19
N GLU A 24 -9.27 -8.72 -1.93
CA GLU A 24 -9.80 -7.51 -1.30
C GLU A 24 -9.15 -6.24 -1.87
N LEU A 25 -7.85 -6.28 -2.17
CA LEU A 25 -7.15 -5.19 -2.85
C LEU A 25 -7.73 -4.93 -4.25
N VAL A 26 -7.96 -6.00 -5.02
CA VAL A 26 -8.60 -5.89 -6.34
C VAL A 26 -10.03 -5.35 -6.22
N THR A 27 -10.79 -5.81 -5.22
CA THR A 27 -12.15 -5.31 -4.94
C THR A 27 -12.14 -3.83 -4.54
N ALA A 28 -11.08 -3.37 -3.87
CA ALA A 28 -10.86 -1.97 -3.52
C ALA A 28 -10.38 -1.10 -4.71
N GLY A 29 -10.14 -1.70 -5.88
CA GLY A 29 -9.70 -1.00 -7.10
C GLY A 29 -8.18 -0.91 -7.26
N VAL A 30 -7.41 -1.72 -6.53
CA VAL A 30 -5.97 -1.83 -6.72
C VAL A 30 -5.68 -2.84 -7.83
N ALA A 31 -5.19 -2.33 -8.97
CA ALA A 31 -4.58 -3.11 -10.02
C ALA A 31 -3.05 -2.98 -9.95
N ASP A 32 -2.34 -3.82 -10.70
CA ASP A 32 -0.87 -3.82 -10.76
C ASP A 32 -0.26 -2.43 -11.01
N GLU A 33 -0.86 -1.65 -11.91
CA GLU A 33 -0.39 -0.33 -12.32
C GLU A 33 -1.00 0.82 -11.51
N THR A 34 -1.91 0.53 -10.57
CA THR A 34 -2.50 1.55 -9.72
C THR A 34 -1.42 2.18 -8.86
N VAL A 35 -1.39 3.52 -8.84
CA VAL A 35 -0.52 4.26 -7.93
C VAL A 35 -1.12 4.22 -6.54
N VAL A 36 -0.36 3.67 -5.60
CA VAL A 36 -0.74 3.56 -4.19
C VAL A 36 0.33 4.20 -3.33
N ARG A 37 -0.04 4.66 -2.15
CA ARG A 37 0.94 5.08 -1.14
C ARG A 37 0.57 4.53 0.21
N VAL A 38 1.60 4.27 1.01
CA VAL A 38 1.44 3.91 2.41
C VAL A 38 1.99 5.05 3.26
N ASN A 39 1.28 5.45 4.31
CA ASN A 39 1.77 6.47 5.25
C ASN A 39 2.48 5.84 6.47
N GLN A 40 3.08 6.66 7.33
CA GLN A 40 3.80 6.17 8.52
C GLN A 40 2.91 5.54 9.61
N HIS A 41 1.59 5.57 9.44
CA HIS A 41 0.64 4.87 10.31
C HIS A 41 0.24 3.50 9.75
N GLY A 42 0.68 3.18 8.54
CA GLY A 42 0.34 1.95 7.83
C GLY A 42 -0.89 2.09 6.94
N ASP A 43 -1.53 3.26 6.87
CA ASP A 43 -2.72 3.42 6.02
C ASP A 43 -2.33 3.30 4.55
N ILE A 44 -3.12 2.52 3.82
CA ILE A 44 -3.00 2.31 2.39
C ILE A 44 -3.96 3.28 1.70
N GLU A 45 -3.39 4.12 0.85
CA GLU A 45 -4.11 5.12 0.09
C GLU A 45 -3.96 4.86 -1.41
N ILE A 46 -5.05 4.97 -2.16
CA ILE A 46 -5.05 4.78 -3.62
C ILE A 46 -5.30 6.10 -4.33
N ARG A 47 -4.66 6.28 -5.48
CA ARG A 47 -4.86 7.47 -6.30
C ARG A 47 -6.13 7.34 -7.14
N ARG A 48 -7.09 8.23 -6.90
CA ARG A 48 -8.33 8.42 -7.67
C ARG A 48 -8.31 9.76 -8.40
N SER A 49 -9.29 10.01 -9.26
CA SER A 49 -9.42 11.27 -10.01
C SER A 49 -9.55 12.49 -9.09
N GLU A 50 -10.19 12.33 -7.93
CA GLU A 50 -10.46 13.43 -6.99
C GLU A 50 -9.42 13.56 -5.87
N GLY A 51 -8.44 12.65 -5.80
CA GLY A 51 -7.42 12.67 -4.75
C GLY A 51 -6.99 11.29 -4.28
N TRP A 52 -6.65 11.20 -3.00
CA TRP A 52 -6.23 9.97 -2.35
C TRP A 52 -7.34 9.45 -1.45
N ASP A 53 -7.67 8.18 -1.58
CA ASP A 53 -8.72 7.51 -0.80
C ASP A 53 -8.11 6.39 0.04
N ILE A 54 -8.48 6.29 1.31
CA ILE A 54 -7.97 5.27 2.23
C ILE A 54 -8.79 4.00 2.03
N ILE A 55 -8.11 2.90 1.72
CA ILE A 55 -8.77 1.61 1.45
C ILE A 55 -8.50 0.55 2.52
N GLY A 56 -7.54 0.80 3.41
CA GLY A 56 -7.14 -0.17 4.43
C GLY A 56 -5.88 0.26 5.16
N GLY A 57 -5.32 -0.65 5.95
CA GLY A 57 -4.09 -0.43 6.69
C GLY A 57 -3.25 -1.69 6.80
N LEU A 58 -1.94 -1.55 6.74
CA LEU A 58 -0.97 -2.60 7.01
C LEU A 58 -0.77 -2.75 8.52
N LEU A 59 -0.58 -3.99 8.99
CA LEU A 59 -0.40 -4.31 10.39
C LEU A 59 1.02 -4.86 10.65
N GLY A 60 1.35 -5.00 11.94
CA GLY A 60 2.64 -5.58 12.37
C GLY A 60 3.86 -4.84 11.81
N ASN A 61 4.89 -5.59 11.41
CA ASN A 61 6.18 -5.06 10.94
C ASN A 61 6.16 -4.62 9.46
N TYR A 62 5.13 -3.88 9.05
CA TYR A 62 4.98 -3.46 7.66
C TYR A 62 6.11 -2.54 7.19
N GLU A 63 6.67 -1.70 8.08
CA GLU A 63 7.79 -0.82 7.74
C GLU A 63 9.01 -1.61 7.23
N GLU A 64 9.31 -2.75 7.86
CA GLU A 64 10.40 -3.63 7.44
C GLU A 64 10.10 -4.29 6.09
N ARG A 65 8.84 -4.70 5.86
CA ARG A 65 8.41 -5.29 4.57
C ARG A 65 8.50 -4.28 3.43
N ILE A 66 8.02 -3.05 3.65
CA ILE A 66 8.13 -1.93 2.71
C ILE A 66 9.60 -1.65 2.40
N HIS A 67 10.44 -1.52 3.42
CA HIS A 67 11.86 -1.23 3.23
C HIS A 67 12.57 -2.35 2.45
N ARG A 68 12.26 -3.62 2.77
CA ARG A 68 12.84 -4.78 2.07
C ARG A 68 12.43 -4.85 0.60
N GLN A 69 11.17 -4.55 0.28
CA GLN A 69 10.67 -4.67 -1.10
C GLN A 69 10.95 -3.46 -1.99
N THR A 70 10.89 -2.26 -1.43
CA THR A 70 10.98 -1.02 -2.22
C THR A 70 12.31 -0.32 -2.08
N GLY A 71 13.05 -0.57 -0.99
CA GLY A 71 14.23 0.23 -0.61
C GLY A 71 13.89 1.70 -0.31
N CYS A 72 12.62 2.09 -0.40
CA CYS A 72 12.19 3.47 -0.24
C CYS A 72 12.24 3.89 1.24
N LYS A 73 12.44 5.19 1.44
CA LYS A 73 12.36 5.84 2.74
C LYS A 73 11.14 6.74 2.72
N TRP A 74 10.49 6.87 3.88
CA TRP A 74 9.40 7.80 4.13
C TRP A 74 9.77 9.22 3.63
N ALA A 75 9.04 9.73 2.64
CA ALA A 75 9.26 11.03 2.02
C ALA A 75 8.07 11.96 2.26
#